data_AF-A0A8C4PFJ9-F1
#
_entry.id   AF-A0A8C4PFJ9-F1
#
_cell.length_a   1.000
_cell.length_b   1.000
_cell.length_c   1.000
_cell.angle_alpha   90.00
_cell.angle_beta   90.00
_cell.angle_gamma   90.00
#
_symmetry.space_group_name_H-M   'P 1'
#
loop_
_entity.id
_entity.type
_entity.pdbx_description
1 polymer ?
#
loop_
_entity_poly.entity_id
_entity_poly.type
_entity_poly.pdbx_seq_one_letter_code
_entity_poly.pdbx_strand_id
1 'polypeptide(L)'
;MPEEQEPKQTEEELAFYAPSYVCMTVLAVILFPPLGLPAIFFSYKTTQANKNSEWEEAYVNSGRTGWLDVFAILIGLGIIYYYALMV
;
A
#
# COMPACT_ATOMS: atom_id res chain seq x y z
N MET A 1 -33.98 -28.77 3.32
CA MET A 1 -33.44 -28.01 2.17
C MET A 1 -32.00 -27.74 2.50
N PRO A 2 -31.03 -28.12 1.65
CA PRO A 2 -29.69 -27.60 1.80
C PRO A 2 -29.75 -26.08 1.55
N GLU A 3 -29.23 -25.27 2.46
CA GLU A 3 -29.01 -23.84 2.22
C GLU A 3 -28.07 -23.70 1.03
N GLU A 4 -28.56 -23.11 -0.04
CA GLU A 4 -27.77 -22.71 -1.20
C GLU A 4 -26.85 -21.58 -0.70
N GLN A 5 -25.61 -21.92 -0.32
CA GLN A 5 -24.63 -20.93 0.11
C GLN A 5 -24.30 -20.04 -1.09
N GLU A 6 -24.80 -18.80 -1.09
CA GLU A 6 -24.33 -17.79 -2.02
C GLU A 6 -22.79 -17.72 -1.95
N PRO A 7 -22.08 -17.65 -3.10
CA PRO A 7 -20.64 -17.54 -3.09
C PRO A 7 -20.25 -16.30 -2.29
N LYS A 8 -19.35 -16.48 -1.31
CA LYS A 8 -18.92 -15.42 -0.39
C LYS A 8 -18.27 -14.23 -1.12
N GLN A 9 -17.79 -14.43 -2.34
CA GLN A 9 -17.12 -13.45 -3.19
C GLN A 9 -17.48 -13.69 -4.67
N THR A 10 -17.48 -12.64 -5.48
CA THR A 10 -17.71 -12.72 -6.94
C THR A 10 -16.45 -13.16 -7.70
N GLU A 11 -16.59 -13.59 -8.96
CA GLU A 11 -15.43 -13.93 -9.81
C GLU A 11 -14.48 -12.74 -10.02
N GLU A 12 -15.03 -11.51 -10.11
CA GLU A 12 -14.24 -10.28 -10.22
C GLU A 12 -13.42 -10.01 -8.96
N GLU A 13 -14.01 -10.25 -7.79
CA GLU A 13 -13.36 -10.11 -6.49
C GLU A 13 -12.24 -11.13 -6.27
N LEU A 14 -12.41 -12.35 -6.77
CA LEU A 14 -11.36 -13.39 -6.78
C LEU A 14 -10.21 -13.05 -7.73
N ALA A 15 -10.51 -12.41 -8.86
CA ALA A 15 -9.51 -11.96 -9.82
C ALA A 15 -8.80 -10.65 -9.41
N PHE A 16 -9.29 -9.97 -8.38
CA PHE A 16 -8.73 -8.71 -7.93
C PHE A 16 -7.33 -8.89 -7.36
N TYR A 17 -6.41 -8.03 -7.79
CA TYR A 17 -5.04 -8.00 -7.28
C TYR A 17 -4.62 -6.55 -7.02
N ALA A 18 -4.37 -6.21 -5.76
CA ALA A 18 -3.98 -4.87 -5.39
C ALA A 18 -2.46 -4.64 -5.56
N PRO A 19 -2.03 -3.46 -6.03
CA PRO A 19 -0.61 -3.13 -6.10
C PRO A 19 0.02 -3.00 -4.70
N SER A 20 1.22 -3.54 -4.52
CA SER A 20 1.98 -3.46 -3.26
C SER A 20 2.99 -2.31 -3.21
N TYR A 21 3.18 -1.56 -4.30
CA TYR A 21 4.01 -0.34 -4.38
C TYR A 21 5.48 -0.46 -3.94
N VAL A 22 6.07 -1.65 -3.95
CA VAL A 22 7.43 -1.91 -3.41
C VAL A 22 8.48 -0.86 -3.80
N CYS A 23 8.58 -0.48 -5.08
CA CYS A 23 9.55 0.53 -5.52
C CYS A 23 9.26 1.92 -4.92
N MET A 24 7.99 2.30 -4.84
CA MET A 24 7.57 3.57 -4.24
C MET A 24 7.86 3.57 -2.74
N THR A 25 7.61 2.44 -2.06
CA THR A 25 7.89 2.26 -0.64
C THR A 25 9.38 2.33 -0.33
N VAL A 26 10.24 1.74 -1.16
CA VAL A 26 11.70 1.88 -1.02
C VAL A 26 12.12 3.35 -1.12
N LEU A 27 11.57 4.08 -2.08
CA LEU A 27 11.85 5.51 -2.23
C LEU A 27 11.33 6.33 -1.02
N ALA A 28 10.13 6.04 -0.54
CA ALA A 28 9.52 6.66 0.64
C ALA A 28 10.38 6.46 1.90
N VAL A 29 10.92 5.25 2.10
CA VAL A 29 11.81 4.94 3.23
C VAL A 29 13.11 5.75 3.14
N ILE A 30 13.68 5.92 1.94
CA ILE A 30 14.90 6.71 1.74
C ILE A 30 14.64 8.19 2.01
N LEU A 31 13.52 8.72 1.50
CA LEU A 31 13.22 10.16 1.54
C LEU A 31 12.65 10.63 2.89
N PHE A 32 11.81 9.81 3.53
CA PHE A 32 11.21 10.14 4.81
C PHE A 32 10.86 8.87 5.61
N PRO A 33 11.86 8.26 6.30
CA PRO A 33 11.69 7.02 7.04
C PRO A 33 10.49 6.96 7.99
N PRO A 34 10.10 8.03 8.71
CA PRO A 34 8.97 7.98 9.65
C PRO A 34 7.64 7.54 9.01
N LEU A 35 7.40 7.85 7.73
CA LEU A 35 6.21 7.40 6.99
C LEU A 35 6.49 6.20 6.09
N GLY A 36 7.71 6.08 5.55
CA GLY A 36 8.08 4.93 4.71
C GLY A 36 8.12 3.60 5.47
N LEU A 37 8.53 3.58 6.75
CA LEU A 37 8.59 2.34 7.54
C LEU A 37 7.19 1.72 7.79
N PRO A 38 6.17 2.49 8.22
CA PRO A 38 4.78 2.01 8.22
C PRO A 38 4.29 1.53 6.84
N ALA A 39 4.72 2.17 5.75
CA ALA A 39 4.33 1.77 4.42
C ALA A 39 4.87 0.38 4.03
N ILE A 40 6.07 -0.01 4.48
CA ILE A 40 6.57 -1.39 4.32
C ILE A 40 5.60 -2.40 4.95
N PHE A 41 5.10 -2.10 6.16
CA PHE A 41 4.18 -3.00 6.86
C PHE A 41 2.88 -3.20 6.08
N PHE A 42 2.27 -2.12 5.58
CA PHE A 42 1.05 -2.21 4.79
C PHE A 42 1.30 -2.86 3.41
N SER A 43 2.42 -2.58 2.76
CA SER A 43 2.83 -3.22 1.50
C SER A 43 2.95 -4.75 1.66
N TYR A 44 3.54 -5.18 2.76
CA TYR A 44 3.62 -6.60 3.12
C TYR A 44 2.23 -7.20 3.37
N LYS A 45 1.36 -6.50 4.10
CA LYS A 45 -0.03 -6.94 4.34
C LYS A 45 -0.83 -7.05 3.04
N THR A 46 -0.68 -6.12 2.11
CA THR A 46 -1.28 -6.20 0.76
C THR A 46 -0.83 -7.46 0.03
N THR A 47 0.47 -7.76 0.08
CA THR A 47 1.03 -8.95 -0.58
C THR A 47 0.49 -10.25 0.03
N GLN A 48 0.27 -10.29 1.35
CA GLN A 48 -0.34 -11.45 2.02
C GLN A 48 -1.83 -11.59 1.65
N ALA A 49 -2.60 -10.50 1.71
CA ALA A 49 -4.02 -10.50 1.37
C ALA A 49 -4.26 -10.92 -0.09
N ASN A 50 -3.44 -10.44 -1.02
CA ASN A 50 -3.48 -10.87 -2.42
C ASN A 50 -3.27 -12.39 -2.58
N LYS A 51 -2.35 -13.00 -1.81
CA LYS A 51 -2.10 -14.45 -1.87
C LYS A 51 -3.26 -15.27 -1.32
N ASN A 52 -4.02 -14.70 -0.38
CA ASN A 52 -5.15 -15.35 0.26
C ASN A 52 -6.49 -15.07 -0.46
N SER A 53 -6.49 -14.31 -1.56
CA SER A 53 -7.71 -13.84 -2.24
C SER A 53 -8.62 -12.98 -1.33
N GLU A 54 -8.02 -12.26 -0.38
CA GLU A 54 -8.69 -11.35 0.55
C GLU A 54 -8.75 -9.95 -0.07
N TRP A 55 -9.58 -9.77 -1.11
CA TRP A 55 -9.57 -8.57 -1.96
C TRP A 55 -9.79 -7.27 -1.18
N GLU A 56 -10.68 -7.25 -0.19
CA GLU A 56 -11.02 -6.05 0.59
C GLU A 56 -9.82 -5.61 1.43
N GLU A 57 -9.16 -6.56 2.10
CA GLU A 57 -7.94 -6.28 2.85
C GLU A 57 -6.80 -5.85 1.94
N ALA A 58 -6.66 -6.48 0.77
CA ALA A 58 -5.66 -6.10 -0.22
C ALA A 58 -5.87 -4.66 -0.70
N TYR A 59 -7.12 -4.29 -1.02
CA TYR A 59 -7.48 -2.94 -1.44
C TYR A 59 -7.19 -1.89 -0.36
N VAL A 60 -7.64 -2.13 0.88
CA VAL A 60 -7.45 -1.19 2.00
C VAL A 60 -5.98 -1.01 2.33
N ASN A 61 -5.21 -2.10 2.42
CA ASN A 61 -3.78 -2.03 2.74
C ASN A 61 -2.97 -1.42 1.59
N SER A 62 -3.35 -1.69 0.33
CA SER A 62 -2.75 -1.05 -0.84
C SER A 62 -2.97 0.45 -0.83
N GLY A 63 -4.20 0.91 -0.57
CA GLY A 63 -4.52 2.33 -0.43
C GLY A 63 -3.71 3.02 0.68
N ARG A 64 -3.57 2.38 1.85
CA ARG A 64 -2.74 2.89 2.96
C ARG A 64 -1.27 3.00 2.57
N THR A 65 -0.74 1.99 1.89
CA THR A 65 0.65 1.98 1.39
C THR A 65 0.88 3.16 0.43
N GLY A 66 0.01 3.30 -0.58
CA GLY A 66 0.13 4.39 -1.56
C GLY A 66 0.02 5.78 -0.93
N TRP A 67 -0.91 5.97 0.01
CA TRP A 67 -1.04 7.24 0.74
C TRP A 67 0.24 7.56 1.51
N LEU A 68 0.75 6.63 2.32
CA LEU A 68 1.97 6.83 3.10
C LEU A 68 3.17 7.11 2.22
N ASP A 69 3.33 6.35 1.13
CA ASP A 69 4.45 6.50 0.20
C ASP A 69 4.47 7.89 -0.43
N VAL A 70 3.32 8.35 -0.94
CA VAL A 70 3.21 9.68 -1.57
C VAL A 70 3.54 10.78 -0.58
N PHE A 71 2.97 10.75 0.63
CA PHE A 71 3.25 11.77 1.64
C PHE A 71 4.71 11.74 2.10
N ALA A 72 5.30 10.57 2.29
CA ALA A 72 6.71 10.43 2.63
C ALA A 72 7.61 11.06 1.55
N ILE A 73 7.35 10.75 0.29
CA ILE A 73 8.11 11.27 -0.85
C ILE A 73 7.98 12.80 -0.94
N LEU A 74 6.77 13.33 -0.86
CA LEU A 74 6.53 14.78 -0.95
C LEU A 74 7.21 15.54 0.20
N ILE A 75 7.13 15.03 1.43
CA ILE A 75 7.80 15.64 2.58
C ILE A 75 9.32 15.58 2.41
N GLY A 76 9.87 14.42 2.05
CA GLY A 76 11.31 14.26 1.87
C GLY A 76 11.86 15.15 0.76
N LEU A 77 11.18 15.24 -0.38
CA LEU A 77 11.54 16.18 -1.45
C LEU A 77 11.42 17.64 -1.01
N GLY A 78 10.38 17.99 -0.24
CA GLY A 78 10.23 19.33 0.33
C GLY A 78 11.38 19.71 1.27
N ILE A 79 11.84 18.77 2.11
CA ILE A 79 13.00 18.95 2.99
C ILE A 79 14.27 19.15 2.15
N ILE A 80 14.53 18.29 1.17
CA ILE A 80 15.70 18.40 0.28
C ILE A 80 15.70 19.75 -0.45
N TYR A 81 14.55 20.15 -1.01
CA TYR A 81 14.39 21.42 -1.70
C TYR A 81 14.69 22.62 -0.80
N TYR A 82 14.19 22.61 0.44
CA TYR A 82 14.48 23.64 1.43
C TYR A 82 15.99 23.74 1.71
N TYR A 83 16.64 22.61 1.99
CA TYR A 83 18.09 22.61 2.24
C TYR A 83 18.90 23.07 1.02
N ALA A 84 18.52 22.68 -0.19
CA ALA A 84 19.27 23.04 -1.40
C ALA A 84 19.20 24.54 -1.75
N LEU A 85 18.13 25.23 -1.35
CA LEU A 85 17.91 26.64 -1.70
C LEU A 85 18.15 27.62 -0.56
N MET A 86 17.92 27.20 0.68
CA MET A 86 17.90 28.09 1.84
C MET A 86 19.09 27.90 2.79
N VAL A 87 19.88 26.84 2.62
CA VAL A 87 21.08 26.51 3.43
C VAL A 87 22.30 26.46 2.52
#